data_AF-A0A924Y6E3-F1
#
_entry.id   AF-A0A924Y6E3-F1
#
_cell.length_a   1.000
_cell.length_b   1.000
_cell.length_c   1.000
_cell.angle_alpha   90.00
_cell.angle_beta   90.00
_cell.angle_gamma   90.00
#
_symmetry.space_group_name_H-M   'P 1'
#
loop_
_entity.id
_entity.type
_entity.pdbx_description
1 polymer ?
#
loop_
_entity_poly.entity_id
_entity_poly.type
_entity_poly.pdbx_seq_one_letter_code
_entity_poly.pdbx_strand_id
1 'polypeptide(L)'
;MFSLNIPDTTHLIFAAVAACAIAGLASAVRALSLSGAIAAICVGFVIFGWGGYPGAVALLLFFLTSSALSRWGKRQKAALTAYEKGDQRDAGQVIANGGVAVICMAWIAIEPHSVTPVAALLGAIATANADTWATEIGTVLGPQGKKKPIVLATLYDGEPGQSGAVSWQGTFAA
;
A
#
# COMPACT_ATOMS: atom_id res chain seq x y z
N MET A 1 18.18 5.94 -16.28
CA MET A 1 18.78 6.68 -15.15
C MET A 1 17.64 7.48 -14.53
N PHE A 2 17.29 7.21 -13.26
CA PHE A 2 16.27 7.97 -12.53
C PHE A 2 16.89 9.34 -12.19
N SER A 3 16.93 10.25 -13.17
CA SER A 3 17.32 11.63 -12.90
C SER A 3 16.16 12.29 -12.20
N LEU A 4 16.33 12.61 -10.92
CA LEU A 4 15.34 13.35 -10.16
C LEU A 4 15.29 14.77 -10.75
N ASN A 5 14.34 14.98 -11.67
CA ASN A 5 14.15 16.28 -12.30
C ASN A 5 13.62 17.20 -11.22
N ILE A 6 14.27 18.35 -10.99
CA ILE A 6 13.72 19.35 -10.06
C ILE A 6 12.37 19.75 -10.64
N PRO A 7 11.25 19.46 -9.96
CA PRO A 7 9.94 19.67 -10.54
C PRO A 7 9.69 21.18 -10.67
N ASP A 8 9.22 21.59 -11.84
CA ASP A 8 8.76 22.96 -12.01
C ASP A 8 7.45 23.20 -11.23
N THR A 9 7.13 24.46 -11.01
CA THR A 9 5.93 24.84 -10.24
C THR A 9 4.65 24.28 -10.86
N THR A 10 4.60 24.18 -12.20
CA THR A 10 3.45 23.64 -12.95
C THR A 10 3.23 22.17 -12.63
N HIS A 11 4.28 21.36 -12.62
CA HIS A 11 4.26 19.94 -12.28
C HIS A 11 3.87 19.74 -10.82
N LEU A 12 4.37 20.56 -9.89
CA LEU A 12 3.96 20.50 -8.49
C LEU A 12 2.48 20.81 -8.30
N ILE A 13 1.95 21.84 -8.98
CA ILE A 13 0.52 22.14 -8.94
C ILE A 13 -0.29 20.96 -9.50
N PHE A 14 0.15 20.40 -10.63
CA PHE A 14 -0.51 19.24 -11.23
C PHE A 14 -0.49 18.03 -10.29
N ALA A 15 0.63 17.77 -9.63
CA ALA A 15 0.77 16.69 -8.66
C ALA A 15 -0.16 16.88 -7.46
N ALA A 16 -0.28 18.10 -6.93
CA ALA A 16 -1.17 18.42 -5.82
C ALA A 16 -2.64 18.23 -6.22
N VAL A 17 -3.05 18.74 -7.39
CA VAL A 17 -4.42 18.59 -7.90
C VAL A 17 -4.75 17.12 -8.14
N ALA A 18 -3.84 16.37 -8.76
CA ALA A 18 -4.02 14.95 -9.00
C ALA A 18 -4.14 14.16 -7.69
N ALA A 19 -3.28 14.42 -6.72
CA ALA A 19 -3.32 13.76 -5.41
C ALA A 19 -4.65 14.02 -4.68
N CYS A 20 -5.13 15.28 -4.67
CA CYS A 20 -6.43 15.65 -4.13
C CYS A 20 -7.59 14.97 -4.86
N ALA A 21 -7.57 14.96 -6.19
CA ALA A 21 -8.62 14.34 -6.99
C ALA A 21 -8.69 12.82 -6.77
N ILE A 22 -7.54 12.13 -6.80
CA ILE A 22 -7.45 10.68 -6.58
C ILE A 22 -7.90 10.32 -5.16
N ALA A 23 -7.42 11.03 -4.14
CA ALA A 23 -7.82 10.79 -2.76
C ALA A 23 -9.32 11.06 -2.56
N GLY A 24 -9.85 12.13 -3.14
CA GLY A 24 -11.28 12.46 -3.10
C GLY A 24 -12.14 11.37 -3.76
N LEU A 25 -11.76 10.90 -4.95
CA LEU A 25 -12.43 9.79 -5.62
C LEU A 25 -12.36 8.50 -4.79
N ALA A 26 -11.20 8.18 -4.24
CA ALA A 26 -10.99 7.02 -3.38
C ALA A 26 -11.85 7.09 -2.09
N SER A 27 -11.97 8.25 -1.46
CA SER A 27 -12.87 8.46 -0.33
C SER A 27 -14.35 8.35 -0.73
N ALA A 28 -14.74 8.87 -1.88
CA ALA A 28 -16.11 8.78 -2.39
C ALA A 28 -16.56 7.31 -2.58
N VAL A 29 -15.63 6.45 -3.01
CA VAL A 29 -15.87 5.00 -3.13
C VAL A 29 -15.55 4.22 -1.85
N ARG A 30 -15.41 4.91 -0.70
CA ARG A 30 -15.13 4.34 0.62
C ARG A 30 -13.89 3.42 0.65
N ALA A 31 -12.84 3.76 -0.09
CA ALA A 31 -11.53 3.09 -0.02
C ALA A 31 -10.61 3.72 1.03
N LEU A 32 -10.78 5.01 1.33
CA LEU A 32 -10.01 5.77 2.30
C LEU A 32 -10.94 6.44 3.31
N SER A 33 -10.54 6.44 4.59
CA SER A 33 -11.14 7.31 5.60
C SER A 33 -10.68 8.75 5.40
N LEU A 34 -11.25 9.71 6.13
CA LEU A 34 -10.81 11.11 6.05
C LEU A 34 -9.33 11.25 6.41
N SER A 35 -8.87 10.57 7.47
CA SER A 35 -7.46 10.59 7.85
C SER A 35 -6.58 9.90 6.80
N GLY A 36 -7.05 8.79 6.22
CA GLY A 36 -6.39 8.11 5.12
C GLY A 36 -6.26 8.99 3.86
N ALA A 37 -7.29 9.77 3.54
CA ALA A 37 -7.29 10.67 2.40
C ALA A 37 -6.23 11.77 2.54
N ILE A 38 -6.15 12.40 3.72
CA ILE A 38 -5.14 13.42 4.01
C ILE A 38 -3.73 12.82 3.88
N ALA A 39 -3.50 11.64 4.47
CA ALA A 39 -2.22 10.94 4.35
C ALA A 39 -1.89 10.59 2.89
N ALA A 40 -2.88 10.12 2.12
CA ALA A 40 -2.71 9.77 0.71
C ALA A 40 -2.40 10.98 -0.16
N ILE A 41 -2.98 12.15 0.13
CA ILE A 41 -2.64 13.42 -0.53
C ILE A 41 -1.17 13.76 -0.27
N CYS A 42 -0.72 13.69 0.98
CA CYS A 42 0.68 14.01 1.32
C CYS A 42 1.67 13.04 0.66
N VAL A 43 1.44 11.73 0.78
CA VAL A 43 2.30 10.71 0.16
C VAL A 43 2.26 10.85 -1.37
N GLY A 44 1.07 10.93 -1.96
CA GLY A 44 0.88 11.04 -3.40
C GLY A 44 1.52 12.29 -3.99
N PHE A 45 1.40 13.43 -3.29
CA PHE A 45 2.04 14.68 -3.70
C PHE A 45 3.56 14.58 -3.72
N VAL A 46 4.19 14.01 -2.68
CA VAL A 46 5.65 13.86 -2.64
C VAL A 46 6.14 12.90 -3.73
N ILE A 47 5.50 11.72 -3.83
CA ILE A 47 5.91 10.70 -4.80
C ILE A 47 5.70 11.18 -6.23
N PHE A 48 4.58 11.84 -6.55
CA PHE A 48 4.36 12.33 -7.91
C PHE A 48 5.18 13.61 -8.20
N GLY A 49 5.27 14.50 -7.23
CA GLY A 49 6.04 15.75 -7.36
C GLY A 49 7.50 15.49 -7.67
N TRP A 50 8.17 14.64 -6.88
CA TRP A 50 9.61 14.38 -7.03
C TRP A 50 9.94 13.09 -7.79
N GLY A 51 9.07 12.08 -7.76
CA GLY A 51 9.25 10.82 -8.49
C GLY A 51 8.69 10.86 -9.92
N GLY A 52 8.02 11.94 -10.31
CA GLY A 52 7.44 12.14 -11.64
C GLY A 52 6.38 11.10 -12.00
N TYR A 53 6.09 10.99 -13.29
CA TYR A 53 5.12 10.00 -13.79
C TYR A 53 5.44 8.55 -13.40
N PRO A 54 6.70 8.07 -13.43
CA PRO A 54 7.00 6.70 -13.01
C PRO A 54 6.62 6.43 -11.55
N GLY A 55 6.95 7.35 -10.63
CA GLY A 55 6.56 7.24 -9.22
C GLY A 55 5.04 7.25 -9.04
N ALA A 56 4.34 8.14 -9.74
CA ALA A 56 2.89 8.22 -9.68
C ALA A 56 2.20 6.96 -10.22
N VAL A 57 2.66 6.43 -11.35
CA VAL A 57 2.13 5.19 -11.93
C VAL A 57 2.37 4.02 -10.98
N ALA A 58 3.54 3.90 -10.38
CA ALA A 58 3.83 2.84 -9.41
C ALA A 58 2.92 2.91 -8.19
N LEU A 59 2.75 4.11 -7.60
CA LEU A 59 1.87 4.32 -6.45
C LEU A 59 0.39 4.08 -6.79
N LEU A 60 -0.06 4.53 -7.97
CA LEU A 60 -1.41 4.30 -8.45
C LEU A 60 -1.70 2.83 -8.69
N LEU A 61 -0.78 2.12 -9.35
CA LEU A 61 -0.91 0.68 -9.58
C LEU A 61 -1.03 -0.05 -8.25
N PHE A 62 -0.13 0.19 -7.30
CA PHE A 62 -0.24 -0.35 -5.94
C PHE A 62 -1.61 -0.08 -5.35
N PHE A 63 -2.01 1.19 -5.27
CA PHE A 63 -3.24 1.59 -4.61
C PHE A 63 -4.46 0.90 -5.24
N LEU A 64 -4.58 0.93 -6.57
CA LEU A 64 -5.69 0.36 -7.31
C LEU A 64 -5.75 -1.16 -7.19
N THR A 65 -4.63 -1.87 -7.40
CA THR A 65 -4.59 -3.34 -7.30
C THR A 65 -4.90 -3.79 -5.88
N SER A 66 -4.31 -3.14 -4.89
CA SER A 66 -4.51 -3.49 -3.49
C SER A 66 -5.94 -3.18 -3.06
N SER A 67 -6.52 -2.06 -3.50
CA SER A 67 -7.92 -1.72 -3.19
C SER A 67 -8.93 -2.65 -3.88
N ALA A 68 -8.65 -3.09 -5.11
CA ALA A 68 -9.46 -4.10 -5.79
C ALA A 68 -9.44 -5.43 -5.03
N LEU A 69 -8.26 -5.84 -4.56
CA LEU A 69 -8.08 -7.07 -3.81
C LEU A 69 -8.78 -7.03 -2.44
N SER A 70 -8.68 -5.91 -1.71
CA SER A 70 -9.42 -5.70 -0.46
C SER A 70 -10.94 -5.81 -0.65
N ARG A 71 -11.47 -5.23 -1.74
CA ARG A 71 -12.89 -5.35 -2.05
C ARG A 71 -13.32 -6.76 -2.40
N TRP A 72 -12.48 -7.50 -3.13
CA TRP A 72 -12.75 -8.89 -3.47
C TRP A 72 -12.83 -9.76 -2.21
N GLY A 73 -11.89 -9.57 -1.26
CA GLY A 73 -11.86 -10.33 -0.01
C GLY A 73 -12.88 -9.92 1.04
N LYS A 74 -13.61 -8.82 0.82
CA LYS A 74 -14.53 -8.23 1.80
C LYS A 74 -15.57 -9.20 2.36
N ARG A 75 -16.19 -10.02 1.50
CA ARG A 75 -17.23 -10.97 1.93
C ARG A 75 -16.67 -12.04 2.87
N GLN A 76 -15.45 -12.50 2.61
CA GLN A 76 -14.81 -13.55 3.39
C GLN A 76 -14.25 -13.00 4.70
N LYS A 77 -13.68 -11.80 4.67
CA LYS A 77 -13.30 -11.05 5.89
C LYS A 77 -14.48 -10.82 6.81
N ALA A 78 -15.62 -10.39 6.28
CA ALA A 78 -16.85 -10.18 7.07
C ALA A 78 -17.35 -11.47 7.75
N ALA A 79 -17.06 -12.65 7.18
CA ALA A 79 -17.39 -13.93 7.80
C ALA A 79 -16.38 -14.38 8.87
N LEU A 80 -15.15 -13.87 8.84
CA LEU A 80 -14.04 -14.26 9.73
C LEU A 80 -13.91 -13.35 10.96
N THR A 81 -14.18 -12.05 10.81
CA THR A 81 -14.07 -11.08 11.89
C THR A 81 -15.45 -10.57 12.30
N ALA A 82 -15.91 -10.94 13.50
CA ALA A 82 -17.06 -10.33 14.16
C ALA A 82 -16.83 -8.85 14.57
N TYR A 83 -15.65 -8.29 14.28
CA TYR A 83 -15.23 -6.96 14.68
C TYR A 83 -15.02 -6.08 13.44
N GLU A 84 -15.95 -5.14 13.26
CA GLU A 84 -16.02 -4.17 12.17
C GLU A 84 -14.91 -3.11 12.28
N LYS A 85 -13.64 -3.46 12.08
CA LYS A 85 -12.69 -2.43 11.64
C LYS A 85 -13.04 -2.13 10.19
N GLY A 86 -13.65 -0.96 9.94
CA GLY A 86 -14.12 -0.57 8.62
C GLY A 86 -13.05 -0.79 7.55
N ASP A 87 -13.48 -1.26 6.37
CA ASP A 87 -12.65 -1.63 5.21
C ASP A 87 -11.92 -0.44 4.54
N GLN A 88 -11.92 0.72 5.20
CA GLN A 88 -11.31 1.95 4.71
C GLN A 88 -9.88 2.04 5.23
N ARG A 89 -8.93 2.34 4.34
CA ARG A 89 -7.55 2.61 4.77
C ARG A 89 -7.49 3.92 5.53
N ASP A 90 -6.93 3.87 6.73
CA ASP A 90 -6.69 5.04 7.57
C ASP A 90 -5.27 5.62 7.36
N ALA A 91 -5.00 6.76 8.01
CA ALA A 91 -3.68 7.38 7.92
C ALA A 91 -2.55 6.45 8.36
N GLY A 92 -2.78 5.60 9.38
CA GLY A 92 -1.78 4.66 9.87
C GLY A 92 -1.39 3.65 8.81
N GLN A 93 -2.36 3.07 8.11
CA GLN A 93 -2.10 2.14 7.01
C GLN A 93 -1.44 2.81 5.80
N VAL A 94 -1.88 4.03 5.45
CA VAL A 94 -1.29 4.77 4.32
C VAL A 94 0.17 5.16 4.62
N ILE A 95 0.47 5.61 5.83
CA ILE A 95 1.84 5.96 6.24
C ILE A 95 2.71 4.71 6.39
N ALA A 96 2.17 3.61 6.93
CA ALA A 96 2.92 2.36 7.02
C ALA A 96 3.36 1.86 5.64
N ASN A 97 2.47 1.93 4.65
CA ASN A 97 2.75 1.42 3.31
C ASN A 97 3.48 2.42 2.40
N GLY A 98 3.28 3.73 2.61
CA GLY A 98 3.81 4.79 1.74
C GLY A 98 4.92 5.65 2.36
N GLY A 99 5.10 5.63 3.67
CA GLY A 99 6.04 6.50 4.39
C GLY A 99 7.50 6.19 4.07
N VAL A 100 7.85 4.90 3.95
CA VAL A 100 9.22 4.51 3.56
C VAL A 100 9.52 5.00 2.14
N ALA A 101 8.56 4.94 1.22
CA ALA A 101 8.73 5.46 -0.14
C ALA A 101 9.00 6.99 -0.12
N VAL A 102 8.32 7.74 0.74
CA VAL A 102 8.57 9.18 0.96
C VAL A 102 9.99 9.42 1.50
N ILE A 103 10.45 8.62 2.47
CA ILE A 103 11.82 8.69 3.00
C ILE A 103 12.84 8.39 1.89
N CYS A 104 12.61 7.35 1.09
CA CYS A 104 13.47 7.03 -0.05
C CYS A 104 13.50 8.17 -1.06
N MET A 105 12.36 8.83 -1.36
CA MET A 105 12.35 10.01 -2.24
C MET A 105 13.21 11.15 -1.70
N ALA A 106 13.14 11.43 -0.39
CA ALA A 106 14.02 12.42 0.24
C ALA A 106 15.50 12.01 0.12
N TRP A 107 15.81 10.72 0.25
CA TRP A 107 17.17 10.21 0.07
C TRP A 107 17.66 10.35 -1.39
N ILE A 108 16.83 10.04 -2.39
CA ILE A 108 17.21 10.26 -3.79
C ILE A 108 17.46 11.75 -4.05
N ALA A 109 16.76 12.67 -3.38
CA ALA A 109 17.03 14.11 -3.52
C ALA A 109 18.41 14.54 -2.99
N ILE A 110 18.96 13.81 -2.00
CA ILE A 110 20.32 14.04 -1.47
C ILE A 110 21.37 13.38 -2.38
N GLU A 111 21.07 12.20 -2.92
CA GLU A 111 21.98 11.41 -3.75
C GLU A 111 21.36 11.05 -5.12
N PRO A 112 21.15 12.02 -6.04
CA PRO A 112 20.37 11.84 -7.26
C PRO A 112 20.99 10.90 -8.30
N HIS A 113 22.27 10.56 -8.14
CA HIS A 113 22.99 9.63 -9.03
C HIS A 113 23.17 8.24 -8.41
N SER A 114 22.74 8.03 -7.17
CA SER A 114 22.86 6.76 -6.47
C SER A 114 21.72 5.81 -6.85
N VAL A 115 22.06 4.57 -7.16
CA VAL A 115 21.08 3.51 -7.44
C VAL A 115 20.44 2.96 -6.17
N THR A 116 21.12 3.09 -5.04
CA THR A 116 20.71 2.54 -3.74
C THR A 116 19.34 3.06 -3.27
N PRO A 117 19.09 4.39 -3.20
CA PRO A 117 17.80 4.89 -2.74
C PRO A 117 16.66 4.60 -3.74
N VAL A 118 16.97 4.46 -5.02
CA VAL A 118 16.00 4.01 -6.05
C VAL A 118 15.63 2.54 -5.84
N ALA A 119 16.62 1.67 -5.59
CA ALA A 119 16.36 0.26 -5.27
C ALA A 119 15.57 0.12 -3.96
N ALA A 120 15.90 0.94 -2.95
CA ALA A 120 15.15 0.99 -1.69
C ALA A 120 13.70 1.44 -1.89
N LEU A 121 13.44 2.46 -2.73
CA LEU A 121 12.09 2.90 -3.08
C LEU A 121 11.27 1.77 -3.72
N LEU A 122 11.85 1.08 -4.72
CA LEU A 122 11.19 -0.03 -5.40
C LEU A 122 10.94 -1.20 -4.43
N GLY A 123 11.92 -1.52 -3.57
CA GLY A 123 11.79 -2.53 -2.53
C GLY A 123 10.69 -2.19 -1.52
N ALA A 124 10.58 -0.92 -1.11
CA ALA A 124 9.54 -0.45 -0.20
C ALA A 124 8.14 -0.62 -0.83
N ILE A 125 7.97 -0.20 -2.08
CA ILE A 125 6.69 -0.36 -2.81
C ILE A 125 6.37 -1.85 -2.99
N ALA A 126 7.33 -2.67 -3.40
CA ALA A 126 7.13 -4.10 -3.57
C ALA A 126 6.75 -4.79 -2.25
N THR A 127 7.38 -4.42 -1.14
CA THR A 127 7.10 -4.97 0.19
C THR A 127 5.69 -4.59 0.65
N ALA A 128 5.27 -3.33 0.44
CA ALA A 128 3.93 -2.87 0.76
C ALA A 128 2.85 -3.56 -0.10
N ASN A 129 3.14 -3.83 -1.37
CA ASN A 129 2.27 -4.64 -2.23
C ASN A 129 2.16 -6.06 -1.70
N ALA A 130 3.31 -6.71 -1.43
CA ALA A 130 3.39 -8.08 -0.95
C ALA A 130 2.61 -8.27 0.36
N ASP A 131 2.75 -7.37 1.34
CA ASP A 131 2.00 -7.40 2.60
C ASP A 131 0.47 -7.37 2.37
N THR A 132 0.02 -6.46 1.49
CA THR A 132 -1.40 -6.34 1.19
C THR A 132 -1.91 -7.56 0.41
N TRP A 133 -1.17 -8.00 -0.61
CA TRP A 133 -1.57 -9.11 -1.47
C TRP A 133 -1.58 -10.43 -0.72
N ALA A 134 -0.55 -10.70 0.09
CA ALA A 134 -0.47 -11.86 0.95
C ALA A 134 -1.65 -11.92 1.92
N THR A 135 -2.01 -10.80 2.54
CA THR A 135 -3.12 -10.74 3.48
C THR A 135 -4.45 -10.98 2.78
N GLU A 136 -4.73 -10.29 1.67
CA GLU A 136 -6.02 -10.42 1.00
C GLU A 136 -6.19 -11.79 0.32
N ILE A 137 -5.19 -12.27 -0.43
CA ILE A 137 -5.23 -13.59 -1.09
C ILE A 137 -5.18 -14.70 -0.05
N GLY A 138 -4.35 -14.55 1.00
CA GLY A 138 -4.30 -15.50 2.11
C GLY A 138 -5.62 -15.58 2.87
N THR A 139 -6.36 -14.48 3.00
CA THR A 139 -7.68 -14.49 3.65
C THR A 139 -8.74 -15.16 2.76
N VAL A 140 -8.65 -14.97 1.43
CA VAL A 140 -9.65 -15.45 0.48
C VAL A 140 -9.44 -16.89 0.03
N LEU A 141 -8.21 -17.21 -0.37
CA LEU A 141 -7.82 -18.51 -0.91
C LEU A 141 -7.10 -19.38 0.12
N GLY A 142 -6.76 -18.82 1.29
CA GLY A 142 -6.13 -19.55 2.38
C GLY A 142 -6.97 -20.72 2.85
N PRO A 143 -6.34 -21.68 3.54
CA PRO A 143 -7.02 -22.89 3.93
C PRO A 143 -8.15 -22.56 4.93
N GLN A 144 -9.34 -23.08 4.64
CA GLN A 144 -10.50 -22.96 5.50
C GLN A 144 -10.75 -24.30 6.21
N GLY A 145 -10.83 -24.29 7.54
CA GLY A 145 -11.10 -25.50 8.33
C GLY A 145 -9.85 -26.18 8.90
N LYS A 146 -9.61 -27.46 8.56
CA LYS A 146 -8.62 -28.31 9.28
C LYS A 146 -7.15 -27.95 9.03
N LYS A 147 -6.82 -27.31 7.91
CA LYS A 147 -5.49 -26.76 7.68
C LYS A 147 -5.54 -25.29 8.09
N LYS A 148 -4.73 -24.91 9.07
CA LYS A 148 -4.71 -23.55 9.62
C LYS A 148 -3.43 -22.82 9.17
N PRO A 149 -3.48 -21.49 8.99
CA PRO A 149 -2.27 -20.69 8.85
C PRO A 149 -1.42 -20.77 10.13
N ILE A 150 -0.11 -20.50 10.04
CA ILE A 150 0.80 -20.58 11.19
C ILE A 150 1.15 -19.17 11.66
N VAL A 151 0.98 -18.88 12.94
CA VAL A 151 1.40 -17.61 13.54
C VAL A 151 2.92 -17.65 13.77
N LEU A 152 3.69 -16.84 13.04
CA LEU A 152 5.16 -16.93 13.09
C LEU A 152 5.76 -16.64 14.48
N ALA A 153 5.11 -15.79 15.27
CA ALA A 153 5.58 -15.44 16.61
C ALA A 153 5.52 -16.62 17.60
N THR A 154 4.60 -17.57 17.38
CA THR A 154 4.34 -18.68 18.32
C THR A 154 4.50 -20.06 17.69
N LEU A 155 4.60 -20.14 16.36
CA LEU A 155 4.63 -21.35 15.55
C LEU A 155 3.42 -22.29 15.74
N TYR A 156 2.32 -21.76 16.30
CA TYR A 156 1.06 -22.47 16.42
C TYR A 156 0.08 -22.10 15.32
N ASP A 157 -0.94 -22.94 15.16
CA ASP A 157 -2.08 -22.69 14.28
C ASP A 157 -2.79 -21.38 14.66
N GLY A 158 -3.01 -20.52 13.67
CA GLY A 158 -3.81 -19.32 13.74
C GLY A 158 -5.12 -19.42 12.95
N GLU A 159 -5.87 -18.33 12.94
CA GLU A 159 -7.09 -18.21 12.13
C GLU A 159 -6.81 -17.45 10.81
N PRO A 160 -7.52 -17.76 9.70
CA PRO A 160 -7.42 -16.99 8.47
C PRO A 160 -7.70 -15.49 8.71
N GLY A 161 -6.81 -14.63 8.23
CA GLY A 161 -6.88 -13.18 8.45
C GLY A 161 -6.40 -12.70 9.82
N GLN A 162 -5.92 -13.59 10.70
CA GLN A 162 -5.27 -13.20 11.95
C GLN A 162 -3.93 -12.52 11.68
N SER A 163 -3.67 -11.42 12.38
CA SER A 163 -2.38 -10.73 12.31
C SER A 163 -1.22 -11.66 12.67
N GLY A 164 -0.18 -11.69 11.83
CA GLY A 164 1.00 -12.53 11.99
C GLY A 164 0.83 -14.00 11.56
N ALA A 165 -0.36 -14.40 11.10
CA ALA A 165 -0.61 -15.73 10.56
C ALA A 165 -0.21 -15.82 9.08
N VAL A 166 0.59 -16.82 8.73
CA VAL A 166 1.12 -17.03 7.38
C VAL A 166 0.55 -18.32 6.78
N SER A 167 0.20 -18.26 5.50
CA SER A 167 -0.29 -19.39 4.71
C SER A 167 0.46 -19.48 3.39
N TRP A 168 0.50 -20.66 2.77
CA TRP A 168 1.14 -20.85 1.46
C TRP A 168 0.58 -19.91 0.39
N GLN A 169 -0.74 -19.74 0.35
CA GLN A 169 -1.41 -18.85 -0.60
C GLN A 169 -0.97 -17.39 -0.41
N GLY A 170 -0.86 -16.95 0.86
CA GLY A 170 -0.32 -15.63 1.17
C GLY A 170 1.16 -15.51 0.77
N THR A 171 1.97 -16.52 1.04
CA THR A 171 3.40 -16.54 0.68
C THR A 171 3.65 -16.51 -0.81
N PHE A 172 2.84 -17.21 -1.63
CA PHE A 172 2.95 -17.14 -3.10
C PHE A 172 2.37 -15.86 -3.70
N ALA A 173 1.53 -15.15 -2.96
CA ALA A 173 0.98 -13.86 -3.37
C ALA A 173 1.90 -12.68 -3.04
N ALA A 174 2.81 -12.85 -2.08
CA ALA A 174 3.88 -11.91 -1.74
C ALA A 174 4.97 -11.89 -2.82
#